data_AF-D1BSD3-F1
#
_entry.id   AF-D1BSD3-F1
#
_cell.length_a   1.000
_cell.length_b   1.000
_cell.length_c   1.000
_cell.angle_alpha   90.00
_cell.angle_beta   90.00
_cell.angle_gamma   90.00
#
_symmetry.space_group_name_H-M   'P 1'
#
loop_
_entity.id
_entity.type
_entity.pdbx_description
1 polymer ?
#
loop_
_entity_poly.entity_id
_entity_poly.type
_entity_poly.pdbx_seq_one_letter_code
_entity_poly.pdbx_strand_id
1 'polypeptide(L)'
;MVGIWPSLTAGEVAPGGIPASKSRANAEQAEIVLTSDLRTSVAVPREIPPDLDYFEVPRLDADRFESWYHVAGATYVVCDSDTTVDSFCSTEFADVVREFDLGSRTVRVARHKSGLLNGEKSDLARFWEHVEFSRGDPPGWLEGLGSQDKLEM
;
A
#
# COMPACT_ATOMS: atom_id res chain seq x y z
N MET A 1 21.46 3.73 -37.43
CA MET A 1 20.26 4.44 -36.94
C MET A 1 20.30 4.30 -35.42
N VAL A 2 20.84 5.32 -34.74
CA VAL A 2 21.00 5.31 -33.27
C VAL A 2 19.82 6.10 -32.72
N GLY A 3 18.88 5.39 -32.08
CA GLY A 3 17.71 6.00 -31.45
C GLY A 3 18.16 6.80 -30.24
N ILE A 4 17.99 8.12 -30.31
CA ILE A 4 18.17 9.04 -29.20
C ILE A 4 16.99 8.81 -28.26
N TRP A 5 17.26 8.26 -27.08
CA TRP A 5 16.29 8.24 -25.98
C TRP A 5 16.21 9.66 -25.39
N PRO A 6 15.03 10.26 -25.22
CA PRO A 6 14.92 11.52 -24.52
C PRO A 6 15.26 11.27 -23.04
N SER A 7 16.30 11.95 -22.57
CA SER A 7 16.65 12.06 -21.16
C SER A 7 15.42 12.54 -20.38
N LEU A 8 14.92 11.70 -19.48
CA LEU A 8 13.92 12.08 -18.48
C LEU A 8 14.57 13.15 -17.59
N THR A 9 14.16 14.41 -17.77
CA THR A 9 14.45 15.48 -16.82
C THR A 9 13.86 15.11 -15.47
N ALA A 10 14.69 15.25 -14.44
CA ALA A 10 14.36 14.98 -13.04
C ALA A 10 13.00 15.61 -12.70
N GLY A 11 12.04 14.77 -12.30
CA GLY A 11 10.70 15.19 -11.94
C GLY A 11 10.74 16.16 -10.77
N GLU A 12 9.96 17.24 -10.88
CA GLU A 12 9.64 18.13 -9.77
C GLU A 12 9.17 17.30 -8.58
N VAL A 13 9.81 17.52 -7.44
CA VAL A 13 9.49 16.83 -6.19
C VAL A 13 8.32 17.58 -5.58
N ALA A 14 7.16 16.92 -5.45
CA ALA A 14 6.06 17.44 -4.65
C ALA A 14 6.54 17.66 -3.21
N PRO A 15 6.05 18.69 -2.48
CA PRO A 15 6.49 18.96 -1.13
C PRO A 15 6.17 17.75 -0.23
N GLY A 16 7.21 16.99 0.14
CA GLY A 16 7.09 15.69 0.80
C GLY A 16 8.13 14.64 0.38
N GLY A 17 8.97 14.91 -0.63
CA GLY A 17 10.13 14.04 -0.93
C GLY A 17 9.81 12.78 -1.75
N ILE A 18 8.60 12.66 -2.26
CA ILE A 18 8.19 11.57 -3.14
C ILE A 18 8.37 12.04 -4.60
N PRO A 19 9.13 11.33 -5.45
CA PRO A 19 9.21 11.64 -6.88
C PRO A 19 7.82 11.75 -7.51
N ALA A 20 7.58 12.74 -8.39
CA ALA A 20 6.27 12.96 -9.02
C ALA A 20 5.65 11.69 -9.63
N SER A 21 6.47 10.80 -10.20
CA SER A 21 6.00 9.51 -10.74
C SER A 21 5.41 8.58 -9.68
N LYS A 22 5.98 8.55 -8.47
CA LYS A 22 5.44 7.76 -7.35
C LYS A 22 4.20 8.42 -6.75
N SER A 23 4.16 9.76 -6.67
CA SER A 23 2.97 10.49 -6.20
C SER A 23 1.77 10.24 -7.09
N ARG A 24 1.97 10.32 -8.42
CA ARG A 24 0.95 10.00 -9.41
C ARG A 24 0.51 8.54 -9.34
N ALA A 25 1.45 7.60 -9.24
CA ALA A 25 1.12 6.18 -9.11
C ALA A 25 0.29 5.90 -7.83
N ASN A 26 0.62 6.54 -6.71
CA ASN A 26 -0.17 6.46 -5.48
C ASN A 26 -1.57 7.07 -5.65
N ALA A 27 -1.70 8.19 -6.36
CA ALA A 27 -3.00 8.78 -6.66
C ALA A 27 -3.87 7.86 -7.54
N GLU A 28 -3.28 7.26 -8.58
CA GLU A 28 -3.95 6.29 -9.46
C GLU A 28 -4.42 5.05 -8.67
N GLN A 29 -3.57 4.50 -7.80
CA GLN A 29 -3.95 3.36 -6.94
C GLN A 29 -5.02 3.74 -5.90
N ALA A 30 -4.96 4.96 -5.35
CA ALA A 30 -5.98 5.47 -4.45
C ALA A 30 -7.32 5.62 -5.17
N GLU A 31 -7.33 6.16 -6.38
CA GLU A 31 -8.55 6.30 -7.18
C GLU A 31 -9.20 4.94 -7.47
N ILE A 32 -8.40 3.91 -7.80
CA ILE A 32 -8.91 2.54 -7.99
C ILE A 32 -9.66 2.05 -6.75
N VAL A 33 -9.07 2.24 -5.56
CA VAL A 33 -9.72 1.82 -4.31
C VAL A 33 -10.97 2.66 -4.04
N LEU A 34 -10.89 3.99 -4.17
CA LEU A 34 -11.98 4.91 -3.85
C LEU A 34 -13.20 4.76 -4.76
N THR A 35 -12.97 4.46 -6.05
CA THR A 35 -14.02 4.35 -7.07
C THR A 35 -14.57 2.94 -7.24
N SER A 36 -13.91 1.93 -6.67
CA SER A 36 -14.36 0.54 -6.74
C SER A 36 -15.67 0.31 -5.97
N ASP A 37 -16.55 -0.50 -6.54
CA ASP A 37 -17.74 -1.05 -5.85
C ASP A 37 -17.35 -1.97 -4.67
N LEU A 38 -16.09 -2.43 -4.66
CA LEU A 38 -15.51 -3.30 -3.64
C LEU A 38 -14.68 -2.54 -2.60
N ARG A 39 -14.70 -1.20 -2.60
CA ARG A 39 -13.89 -0.38 -1.67
C ARG A 39 -14.09 -0.75 -0.19
N THR A 40 -15.30 -1.21 0.16
CA THR A 40 -15.64 -1.62 1.52
C THR A 40 -15.03 -2.98 1.91
N SER A 41 -14.56 -3.75 0.93
CA SER A 41 -13.90 -5.04 1.13
C SER A 41 -12.41 -4.92 1.45
N VAL A 42 -11.75 -3.81 1.06
CA VAL A 42 -10.32 -3.60 1.32
C VAL A 42 -10.11 -3.14 2.76
N ALA A 43 -9.18 -3.77 3.48
CA ALA A 43 -8.65 -3.22 4.72
C ALA A 43 -7.50 -2.26 4.42
N VAL A 44 -7.64 -1.00 4.85
CA VAL A 44 -6.66 0.06 4.63
C VAL A 44 -6.25 0.68 5.98
N PRO A 45 -4.95 0.95 6.22
CA PRO A 45 -4.50 1.68 7.41
C PRO A 45 -5.28 2.98 7.60
N ARG A 46 -5.71 3.32 8.81
CA ARG A 46 -6.40 4.58 9.10
C ARG A 46 -5.45 5.77 9.00
N GLU A 47 -4.20 5.55 9.39
CA GLU A 47 -3.10 6.50 9.27
C GLU A 47 -2.26 6.21 8.02
N ILE A 48 -1.67 7.26 7.44
CA ILE A 48 -0.68 7.08 6.38
C ILE A 48 0.56 6.35 6.95
N PRO A 49 1.04 5.28 6.30
CA PRO A 49 2.28 4.64 6.70
C PRO A 49 3.46 5.63 6.71
N PRO A 50 4.34 5.58 7.73
CA PRO A 50 5.52 6.42 7.76
C PRO A 50 6.45 6.04 6.61
N ASP A 51 7.05 7.04 5.97
CA ASP A 51 7.95 6.87 4.83
C ASP A 51 7.31 6.05 3.68
N LEU A 52 6.00 6.20 3.43
CA LEU A 52 5.30 5.54 2.31
C LEU A 52 5.90 5.97 0.96
N ASP A 53 6.53 5.01 0.29
CA ASP A 53 7.07 5.19 -1.05
C ASP A 53 5.97 5.00 -2.10
N TYR A 54 5.29 3.86 -2.03
CA TYR A 54 4.31 3.40 -3.02
C TYR A 54 3.34 2.43 -2.37
N PHE A 55 2.08 2.41 -2.80
CA PHE A 55 1.17 1.31 -2.48
C PHE A 55 0.41 0.86 -3.72
N GLU A 56 -0.04 -0.40 -3.71
CA GLU A 56 -0.87 -0.97 -4.76
C GLU A 56 -1.86 -1.97 -4.21
N VAL A 57 -2.94 -2.21 -4.94
CA VAL A 57 -3.95 -3.21 -4.59
C VAL A 57 -4.03 -4.25 -5.71
N PRO A 58 -3.07 -5.18 -5.78
CA PRO A 58 -2.99 -6.15 -6.88
C PRO A 58 -4.19 -7.10 -6.92
N ARG A 59 -4.94 -7.23 -5.83
CA ARG A 59 -6.17 -8.03 -5.78
C ARG A 59 -7.25 -7.33 -4.99
N LEU A 60 -8.40 -7.19 -5.63
CA LEU A 60 -9.61 -6.68 -5.01
C LEU A 60 -10.83 -7.34 -5.64
N ASP A 61 -11.34 -8.36 -4.97
CA ASP A 61 -12.53 -9.10 -5.38
C ASP A 61 -13.53 -9.14 -4.21
N ALA A 62 -14.75 -9.63 -4.44
CA ALA A 62 -15.79 -9.69 -3.40
C ALA A 62 -15.34 -10.46 -2.14
N ASP A 63 -14.58 -11.53 -2.33
CA ASP A 63 -14.20 -12.47 -1.26
C ASP A 63 -12.77 -12.29 -0.78
N ARG A 64 -11.94 -11.46 -1.43
CA ARG A 64 -10.52 -11.35 -1.11
C ARG A 64 -9.97 -9.98 -1.45
N PHE A 65 -8.98 -9.55 -0.69
CA PHE A 65 -8.16 -8.39 -1.03
C PHE A 65 -6.70 -8.68 -0.70
N GLU A 66 -5.82 -7.99 -1.40
CA GLU A 66 -4.40 -7.94 -1.10
C GLU A 66 -3.89 -6.55 -1.48
N SER A 67 -3.35 -5.82 -0.50
CA SER A 67 -2.76 -4.50 -0.68
C SER A 67 -1.31 -4.50 -0.22
N TRP A 68 -0.44 -3.93 -1.04
CA TRP A 68 1.00 -3.92 -0.86
C TRP A 68 1.44 -2.49 -0.57
N TYR A 69 2.29 -2.32 0.44
CA TYR A 69 2.81 -1.05 0.91
C TYR A 69 4.33 -1.12 0.92
N HIS A 70 4.94 -0.28 0.09
CA HIS A 70 6.38 -0.10 0.04
C HIS A 70 6.75 1.09 0.92
N VAL A 71 7.53 0.84 1.96
CA VAL A 71 7.83 1.80 3.04
C VAL A 71 9.30 1.71 3.41
N ALA A 72 10.05 2.80 3.20
CA ALA A 72 11.48 2.88 3.50
C ALA A 72 12.30 1.67 2.97
N GLY A 73 11.98 1.18 1.76
CA GLY A 73 12.65 0.03 1.15
C GLY A 73 12.21 -1.35 1.64
N ALA A 74 11.23 -1.43 2.55
CA ALA A 74 10.55 -2.67 2.94
C ALA A 74 9.19 -2.80 2.25
N THR A 75 8.69 -4.03 2.12
CA THR A 75 7.35 -4.31 1.60
C THR A 75 6.51 -4.98 2.68
N TYR A 76 5.37 -4.37 2.98
CA TYR A 76 4.33 -4.90 3.85
C TYR A 76 3.10 -5.22 3.00
N VAL A 77 2.45 -6.34 3.27
CA VAL A 77 1.27 -6.80 2.57
C VAL A 77 0.16 -6.99 3.57
N VAL A 78 -0.99 -6.39 3.28
CA VAL A 78 -2.22 -6.53 4.06
C VAL A 78 -3.19 -7.33 3.23
N CYS A 79 -3.71 -8.40 3.82
CA CYS A 79 -4.43 -9.43 3.08
C CYS A 79 -5.48 -10.08 3.98
N ASP A 80 -6.44 -10.74 3.34
CA ASP A 80 -7.35 -11.63 4.04
C ASP A 80 -6.62 -12.91 4.50
N SER A 81 -6.89 -13.35 5.73
CA SER A 81 -6.33 -14.57 6.30
C SER A 81 -6.87 -15.85 5.63
N ASP A 82 -8.10 -15.80 5.13
CA ASP A 82 -8.77 -16.95 4.47
C ASP A 82 -8.38 -17.10 2.99
N THR A 83 -7.30 -16.43 2.57
CA THR A 83 -6.86 -16.50 1.18
C THR A 83 -6.21 -17.84 0.83
N THR A 84 -6.50 -18.28 -0.39
CA THR A 84 -5.96 -19.47 -1.05
C THR A 84 -4.44 -19.43 -1.17
N VAL A 85 -3.83 -20.54 -1.60
CA VAL A 85 -2.37 -20.72 -1.82
C VAL A 85 -1.68 -19.61 -2.64
N ASP A 86 -2.44 -18.78 -3.34
CA ASP A 86 -1.92 -17.73 -4.21
C ASP A 86 -1.73 -16.37 -3.52
N SER A 87 -2.11 -16.19 -2.24
CA SER A 87 -1.85 -14.92 -1.53
C SER A 87 -0.42 -14.84 -1.02
N PHE A 88 0.17 -13.65 -1.08
CA PHE A 88 1.50 -13.40 -0.54
C PHE A 88 1.62 -13.85 0.93
N CYS A 89 0.59 -13.56 1.72
CA CYS A 89 0.56 -13.87 3.16
C CYS A 89 0.55 -15.37 3.49
N SER A 90 0.27 -16.22 2.50
CA SER A 90 0.29 -17.67 2.60
C SER A 90 1.60 -18.29 2.08
N THR A 91 2.54 -17.47 1.57
CA THR A 91 3.81 -17.95 1.02
C THR A 91 4.88 -18.12 2.10
N GLU A 92 5.91 -18.92 1.80
CA GLU A 92 7.10 -19.05 2.66
C GLU A 92 7.93 -17.76 2.76
N PHE A 93 7.71 -16.79 1.85
CA PHE A 93 8.39 -15.51 1.81
C PHE A 93 7.73 -14.44 2.67
N ALA A 94 6.54 -14.72 3.22
CA ALA A 94 5.86 -13.87 4.17
C ALA A 94 6.32 -14.14 5.61
N ASP A 95 6.50 -13.05 6.35
CA ASP A 95 6.64 -13.04 7.81
C ASP A 95 5.42 -12.32 8.38
N VAL A 96 4.45 -13.06 8.92
CA VAL A 96 3.21 -12.48 9.45
C VAL A 96 3.54 -11.78 10.76
N VAL A 97 3.52 -10.45 10.74
CA VAL A 97 3.83 -9.62 11.91
C VAL A 97 2.59 -9.35 12.75
N ARG A 98 1.39 -9.46 12.15
CA ARG A 98 0.13 -9.27 12.86
C ARG A 98 -1.00 -10.04 12.19
N GLU A 99 -1.88 -10.59 13.00
CA GLU A 99 -3.17 -11.14 12.60
C GLU A 99 -4.25 -10.59 13.55
N PHE A 100 -5.39 -10.16 13.01
CA PHE A 100 -6.47 -9.57 13.80
C PHE A 100 -7.81 -9.63 13.07
N ASP A 101 -8.91 -9.60 13.82
CA ASP A 101 -10.24 -9.56 13.24
C ASP A 101 -10.68 -8.13 12.95
N LEU A 102 -11.23 -7.91 11.75
CA LEU A 102 -11.76 -6.63 11.29
C LEU A 102 -13.17 -6.83 10.70
N GLY A 103 -14.17 -6.70 11.56
CA GLY A 103 -15.55 -7.05 11.26
C GLY A 103 -15.73 -8.57 11.23
N SER A 104 -16.18 -9.11 10.09
CA SER A 104 -16.40 -10.55 9.91
C SER A 104 -15.24 -11.28 9.23
N ARG A 105 -14.05 -10.66 9.15
CA ARG A 105 -12.89 -11.23 8.46
C ARG A 105 -11.65 -11.12 9.30
N THR A 106 -10.79 -12.11 9.19
CA THR A 106 -9.45 -12.09 9.78
C THR A 106 -8.48 -11.48 8.77
N VAL A 107 -7.77 -10.44 9.18
CA VAL A 107 -6.79 -9.71 8.35
C VAL A 107 -5.40 -10.03 8.86
N ARG A 108 -4.47 -10.24 7.94
CA ARG A 108 -3.04 -10.39 8.22
C ARG A 108 -2.27 -9.21 7.68
N VAL A 109 -1.25 -8.82 8.43
CA VAL A 109 -0.16 -7.95 7.97
C VAL A 109 1.09 -8.81 7.90
N ALA A 110 1.62 -8.97 6.71
CA ALA A 110 2.83 -9.73 6.45
C ALA A 110 3.93 -8.82 5.91
N ARG A 111 5.17 -9.11 6.28
CA ARG A 111 6.35 -8.46 5.74
C ARG A 111 7.06 -9.39 4.75
N HIS A 112 7.60 -8.83 3.67
CA HIS A 112 8.40 -9.59 2.71
C HIS A 112 9.81 -9.89 3.25
N LYS A 113 10.20 -11.17 3.35
CA LYS A 113 11.49 -11.60 3.93
C LYS A 113 12.74 -11.09 3.19
N SER A 114 12.68 -10.91 1.87
CA SER A 114 13.83 -10.39 1.10
C SER A 114 14.12 -8.90 1.30
N GLY A 115 13.24 -8.17 2.00
CA GLY A 115 13.38 -6.74 2.28
C GLY A 115 14.17 -6.42 3.56
N LEU A 116 14.87 -7.40 4.15
CA LEU A 116 15.74 -7.21 5.33
C LEU A 116 16.96 -6.33 4.97
N LEU A 117 16.74 -5.04 4.74
CA LEU A 117 17.81 -4.05 4.82
C LEU A 117 18.16 -3.90 6.30
N ASN A 118 19.44 -4.12 6.62
CA ASN A 118 19.98 -4.04 7.97
C ASN A 118 19.50 -2.76 8.69
N GLY A 119 18.66 -2.93 9.71
CA GLY A 119 18.15 -1.83 10.53
C GLY A 119 16.73 -1.43 10.19
N GLU A 120 15.78 -2.37 10.27
CA GLU A 120 14.37 -2.02 10.35
C GLU A 120 14.20 -0.97 11.45
N LYS A 121 13.74 0.23 11.07
CA LYS A 121 13.48 1.29 12.04
C LYS A 121 12.45 0.72 13.02
N SER A 122 12.79 0.69 14.31
CA SER A 122 11.90 0.13 15.35
C SER A 122 10.51 0.75 15.34
N ASP A 123 10.39 1.98 14.80
CA ASP A 123 9.15 2.72 14.71
C ASP A 123 8.28 2.25 13.52
N LEU A 124 8.88 1.74 12.44
CA LEU A 124 8.15 1.18 11.30
C LEU A 124 7.52 -0.17 11.67
N ALA A 125 8.28 -1.05 12.32
CA ALA A 125 7.74 -2.32 12.83
C ALA A 125 6.60 -2.06 13.83
N ARG A 126 6.81 -1.16 14.80
CA ARG A 126 5.78 -0.77 15.77
C ARG A 126 4.54 -0.17 15.12
N PHE A 127 4.68 0.58 14.03
CA PHE A 127 3.53 1.06 13.27
C PHE A 127 2.69 -0.12 12.78
N TRP A 128 3.27 -1.08 12.05
CA TRP A 128 2.49 -2.19 11.47
C TRP A 128 1.92 -3.16 12.51
N GLU A 129 2.59 -3.31 13.66
CA GLU A 129 2.09 -4.07 14.81
C GLU A 129 0.83 -3.44 15.45
N HIS A 130 0.67 -2.11 15.36
CA HIS A 130 -0.35 -1.39 16.13
C HIS A 130 -1.31 -0.51 15.33
N VAL A 131 -1.04 -0.27 14.04
CA VAL A 131 -1.84 0.60 13.17
C VAL A 131 -3.30 0.19 13.14
N GLU A 132 -4.22 1.13 13.20
CA GLU A 132 -5.63 0.81 13.06
C GLU A 132 -5.99 0.63 11.59
N PHE A 133 -6.93 -0.27 11.31
CA PHE A 133 -7.42 -0.49 9.96
C PHE A 133 -8.87 -0.07 9.83
N SER A 134 -9.20 0.47 8.66
CA SER A 134 -10.55 0.80 8.24
C SER A 134 -11.02 -0.16 7.16
N ARG A 135 -12.32 -0.46 7.18
CA ARG A 135 -13.09 -1.10 6.11
C ARG A 135 -14.40 -0.35 5.99
N GLY A 136 -14.81 -0.06 4.76
CA GLY A 136 -15.99 0.77 4.51
C GLY A 136 -15.58 2.16 4.04
N ASP A 137 -15.70 3.14 4.93
CA ASP A 137 -15.37 4.53 4.63
C ASP A 137 -13.83 4.69 4.50
N PRO A 138 -13.34 5.15 3.34
CA PRO A 138 -11.91 5.35 3.13
C PRO A 138 -11.31 6.36 4.11
N PRO A 139 -10.07 6.15 4.58
CA PRO A 139 -9.39 7.11 5.44
C PRO A 139 -8.98 8.35 4.63
N GLY A 140 -8.98 9.53 5.29
CA GLY A 140 -8.75 10.81 4.61
C GLY A 140 -7.39 10.96 3.90
N TRP A 141 -6.36 10.17 4.28
CA TRP A 141 -5.10 10.17 3.54
C TRP A 141 -5.24 9.54 2.15
N LEU A 142 -6.11 8.53 2.01
CA LEU A 142 -6.38 7.87 0.73
C LEU A 142 -7.16 8.82 -0.18
N GLU A 143 -8.16 9.51 0.37
CA GLU A 143 -8.91 10.56 -0.33
C GLU A 143 -8.01 11.71 -0.76
N GLY A 144 -7.05 12.08 0.11
CA GLY A 144 -6.03 13.09 -0.17
C GLY A 144 -5.19 12.72 -1.40
N LEU A 145 -4.70 11.48 -1.48
CA LEU A 145 -3.93 10.99 -2.64
C LEU A 145 -4.76 10.99 -3.92
N GLY A 146 -5.99 10.47 -3.89
CA GLY A 146 -6.86 10.42 -5.07
C GLY A 146 -7.35 11.80 -5.55
N SER A 147 -7.19 12.85 -4.73
CA SER A 147 -7.61 14.22 -5.06
C SER A 147 -6.48 15.09 -5.62
N GLN A 148 -5.21 14.68 -5.51
CA GLN A 148 -4.07 15.51 -5.93
C GLN A 148 -4.08 15.84 -7.44
N ASP A 149 -4.60 14.96 -8.29
CA ASP A 149 -4.70 15.20 -9.74
C ASP A 149 -5.84 16.18 -10.12
N LYS A 150 -6.79 16.46 -9.22
CA LYS A 150 -7.91 17.38 -9.51
C LYS A 150 -7.56 18.86 -9.33
N LEU A 151 -6.38 19.16 -8.79
CA LEU A 151 -5.92 20.53 -8.53
C LEU A 151 -4.90 21.02 -9.57
N GLU A 152 -4.41 20.14 -10.45
CA GLU A 152 -3.42 20.48 -11.49
C GLU A 152 -4.00 20.48 -12.92
N MET A 153 -5.33 20.35 -13.09
CA MET A 153 -6.05 20.51 -14.37
C MET A 153 -6.75 21.86 -14.51
#